data_AF-A0A969EN50-F1
#
_entry.id   AF-A0A969EN50-F1
#
_cell.length_a   1.000
_cell.length_b   1.000
_cell.length_c   1.000
_cell.angle_alpha   90.00
_cell.angle_beta   90.00
_cell.angle_gamma   90.00
#
_symmetry.space_group_name_H-M   'P 1'
#
loop_
_entity.id
_entity.type
_entity.pdbx_description
1 polymer ?
#
loop_
_entity_poly.entity_id
_entity_poly.type
_entity_poly.pdbx_seq_one_letter_code
_entity_poly.pdbx_strand_id
1 'polypeptide(L)'
;MAAEGQYTVSTFGRPRLAPGGQARLLAYQKNLLDTGTDPSLVSRLIETIEQADDLLASRLRPYELADYWQADRKAVLALFLYATRAGLLNFRWDLLCPLCRTTKSTSGTLSDLQSDVHCESCHIDFRANFERSVELTFRPNEAVRTAPAMEFCIGGPQNTPHIIYQKLLSSGEKIPPNLISNPDATDFVPWISPGGSFFCPNRAGLQNLN
;
A
#
# COMPACT_ATOMS: atom_id res chain seq x y z
N MET A 1 42.39 3.05 4.57
CA MET A 1 41.32 3.49 5.50
C MET A 1 40.11 3.85 4.65
N ALA A 2 39.27 2.86 4.33
CA ALA A 2 38.03 3.05 3.59
C ALA A 2 36.88 2.77 4.57
N ALA A 3 35.99 3.74 4.73
CA ALA A 3 34.90 3.70 5.68
C ALA A 3 33.85 2.65 5.27
N GLU A 4 33.58 1.71 6.17
CA GLU A 4 32.48 0.75 6.08
C GLU A 4 31.16 1.52 6.21
N GLY A 5 30.48 1.73 5.08
CA GLY A 5 29.11 2.23 5.06
C GLY A 5 28.19 1.17 5.64
N GLN A 6 27.73 1.38 6.87
CA GLN A 6 26.70 0.55 7.51
C GLN A 6 25.36 0.78 6.79
N TYR A 7 25.02 -0.12 5.86
CA TYR A 7 23.67 -0.20 5.33
C TYR A 7 22.78 -0.84 6.40
N THR A 8 22.05 -0.01 7.14
CA THR A 8 20.96 -0.52 7.98
C THR A 8 19.83 -0.95 7.05
N VAL A 9 19.64 -2.27 6.92
CA VAL A 9 18.44 -2.81 6.29
C VAL A 9 17.27 -2.41 7.18
N SER A 10 16.59 -1.32 6.83
CA SER A 10 15.31 -1.00 7.44
C SER A 10 14.38 -2.17 7.17
N THR A 11 13.73 -2.66 8.22
CA THR A 11 12.81 -3.80 8.23
C THR A 11 11.49 -3.40 7.57
N PHE A 12 11.53 -3.01 6.30
CA PHE A 12 10.34 -2.74 5.49
C PHE A 12 9.60 -4.06 5.29
N GLY A 13 8.39 -4.17 5.84
CA GLY A 13 7.52 -5.34 5.65
C GLY A 13 7.19 -6.15 6.90
N ARG A 14 7.77 -5.86 8.07
CA ARG A 14 7.33 -6.50 9.32
C ARG A 14 6.14 -5.74 9.93
N PRO A 15 5.09 -6.43 10.40
CA PRO A 15 4.04 -5.79 11.17
C PRO A 15 4.59 -5.14 12.45
N ARG A 16 4.29 -3.86 12.66
CA ARG A 16 4.81 -3.07 13.79
C ARG A 16 3.70 -2.43 14.60
N LEU A 17 3.17 -3.18 15.56
CA LEU A 17 2.28 -2.62 16.58
C LEU A 17 3.05 -1.66 17.49
N ALA A 18 2.39 -0.58 17.91
CA ALA A 18 2.93 0.32 18.92
C ALA A 18 3.02 -0.39 20.29
N PRO A 19 3.82 0.12 21.25
CA PRO A 19 3.83 -0.39 22.62
C PRO A 19 2.42 -0.39 23.24
N GLY A 20 1.93 -1.57 23.66
CA GLY A 20 0.55 -1.75 24.14
C GLY A 20 -0.52 -1.79 23.04
N GLY A 21 -0.12 -1.76 21.77
CA GLY A 21 -1.01 -1.77 20.61
C GLY A 21 -1.94 -2.99 20.58
N GLN A 22 -1.44 -4.17 20.96
CA GLN A 22 -2.26 -5.39 21.03
C GLN A 22 -3.45 -5.25 21.99
N ALA A 23 -3.20 -4.73 23.19
CA ALA A 23 -4.25 -4.54 24.19
C ALA A 23 -5.30 -3.50 23.73
N ARG A 24 -4.86 -2.43 23.06
CA ARG A 24 -5.77 -1.44 22.47
C ARG A 24 -6.59 -2.03 21.34
N LEU A 25 -5.98 -2.81 20.47
CA LEU A 25 -6.61 -3.46 19.33
C LEU A 25 -7.69 -4.45 19.77
N LEU A 26 -7.46 -5.25 20.83
CA LEU A 26 -8.50 -6.07 21.46
C LEU A 26 -9.64 -5.25 22.08
N ALA A 27 -9.33 -4.12 22.72
CA ALA A 27 -10.35 -3.22 23.25
C ALA A 27 -11.22 -2.61 22.13
N TYR A 28 -10.61 -2.19 21.02
CA TYR A 28 -11.34 -1.69 19.86
C TYR A 28 -12.17 -2.77 19.17
N GLN A 29 -11.66 -4.00 19.07
CA GLN A 29 -12.42 -5.13 18.55
C GLN A 29 -13.71 -5.32 19.34
N LYS A 30 -13.64 -5.34 20.68
CA LYS A 30 -14.81 -5.45 21.54
C LYS A 30 -15.81 -4.31 21.29
N ASN A 31 -15.34 -3.07 21.29
CA ASN A 31 -16.20 -1.90 21.06
C ASN A 31 -16.92 -1.95 19.70
N LEU A 32 -16.26 -2.47 18.65
CA LEU A 32 -16.86 -2.60 17.32
C LEU A 32 -17.90 -3.73 17.21
N LEU A 33 -17.74 -4.78 18.02
CA LEU A 33 -18.74 -5.85 18.12
C LEU A 33 -19.98 -5.34 18.86
N ASP A 34 -19.80 -4.50 19.88
CA ASP A 34 -20.90 -3.90 20.65
C ASP A 34 -21.77 -2.94 19.81
N THR A 35 -21.25 -2.39 18.69
CA THR A 35 -22.03 -1.55 17.75
C THR A 35 -22.90 -2.34 16.77
N GLY A 36 -22.93 -3.67 16.86
CA GLY A 36 -23.71 -4.53 15.96
C GLY A 36 -23.09 -4.71 14.56
N THR A 37 -21.80 -4.43 14.44
CA THR A 37 -21.06 -4.67 13.19
C THR A 37 -20.85 -6.17 12.97
N ASP A 38 -20.82 -6.62 11.71
CA ASP A 38 -20.59 -8.03 11.38
C ASP A 38 -19.29 -8.55 12.02
N PRO A 39 -19.35 -9.54 12.93
CA PRO A 39 -18.17 -10.06 13.62
C PRO A 39 -17.09 -10.62 12.69
N SER A 40 -17.49 -11.15 11.54
CA SER A 40 -16.54 -11.68 10.54
C SER A 40 -15.71 -10.56 9.91
N LEU A 41 -16.33 -9.42 9.58
CA LEU A 41 -15.64 -8.26 9.02
C LEU A 41 -14.76 -7.56 10.05
N VAL A 42 -15.24 -7.46 11.30
CA VAL A 42 -14.42 -6.94 12.40
C VAL A 42 -13.15 -7.78 12.56
N SER A 43 -13.28 -9.11 12.55
CA SER A 43 -12.13 -10.01 12.70
C SER A 43 -11.13 -9.85 11.57
N ARG A 44 -11.59 -9.74 10.31
CA ARG A 44 -10.74 -9.47 9.13
C ARG A 44 -10.02 -8.13 9.22
N LEU A 45 -10.70 -7.07 9.67
CA LEU A 45 -10.07 -5.76 9.86
C LEU A 45 -8.95 -5.83 10.91
N ILE A 46 -9.22 -6.49 12.02
CA ILE A 46 -8.25 -6.65 13.11
C ILE A 46 -7.02 -7.43 12.64
N GLU A 47 -7.23 -8.57 11.98
CA GLU A 47 -6.15 -9.37 11.38
C GLU A 47 -5.36 -8.55 10.35
N THR A 48 -6.04 -7.76 9.52
CA THR A 48 -5.37 -6.89 8.54
C THR A 48 -4.51 -5.85 9.24
N ILE A 49 -4.97 -5.19 10.29
CA ILE A 49 -4.15 -4.20 11.01
C ILE A 49 -2.96 -4.88 11.69
N GLU A 50 -3.15 -6.07 12.23
CA GLU A 50 -2.11 -6.83 12.93
C GLU A 50 -1.05 -7.39 11.98
N GLN A 51 -1.43 -7.86 10.79
CA GLN A 51 -0.56 -8.64 9.89
C GLN A 51 -0.17 -7.92 8.61
N ALA A 52 -0.83 -6.82 8.24
CA ALA A 52 -0.49 -6.08 7.02
C ALA A 52 0.99 -5.68 7.02
N ASP A 53 1.59 -5.70 5.84
CA ASP A 53 2.87 -5.03 5.62
C ASP A 53 2.71 -3.51 5.77
N ASP A 54 3.83 -2.79 5.79
CA ASP A 54 3.80 -1.33 5.91
C ASP A 54 3.20 -0.65 4.68
N LEU A 55 3.20 -1.29 3.51
CA LEU A 55 2.62 -0.77 2.28
C LEU A 55 1.10 -0.67 2.44
N LEU A 56 0.44 -1.78 2.74
CA LEU A 56 -1.00 -1.87 2.96
C LEU A 56 -1.40 -1.05 4.20
N ALA A 57 -0.65 -1.15 5.31
CA ALA A 57 -0.95 -0.39 6.53
C ALA A 57 -0.80 1.12 6.35
N SER A 58 0.06 1.58 5.41
CA SER A 58 0.20 3.00 5.12
C SER A 58 -1.01 3.60 4.41
N ARG A 59 -1.82 2.79 3.72
CA ARG A 59 -2.95 3.27 2.93
C ARG A 59 -4.00 2.19 2.70
N LEU A 60 -4.91 2.06 3.67
CA LEU A 60 -6.03 1.12 3.57
C LEU A 60 -7.15 1.70 2.72
N ARG A 61 -7.58 0.93 1.72
CA ARG A 61 -8.68 1.26 0.82
C ARG A 61 -9.84 0.29 1.07
N PRO A 62 -10.98 0.74 1.61
CA PRO A 62 -12.04 -0.17 2.06
C PRO A 62 -12.64 -0.98 0.91
N TYR A 63 -12.75 -0.42 -0.29
CA TYR A 63 -13.31 -1.15 -1.44
C TYR A 63 -12.37 -2.20 -2.01
N GLU A 64 -11.06 -1.94 -1.98
CA GLU A 64 -10.05 -2.93 -2.37
C GLU A 64 -10.05 -4.11 -1.38
N LEU A 65 -10.13 -3.82 -0.08
CA LEU A 65 -10.26 -4.85 0.95
C LEU A 65 -11.60 -5.58 0.88
N ALA A 66 -12.70 -4.90 0.56
CA ALA A 66 -13.99 -5.53 0.36
C ALA A 66 -13.97 -6.53 -0.78
N ASP A 67 -13.36 -6.17 -1.92
CA ASP A 67 -13.21 -7.06 -3.07
C ASP A 67 -12.33 -8.26 -2.70
N TYR A 68 -11.22 -8.04 -1.99
CA TYR A 68 -10.34 -9.11 -1.51
C TYR A 68 -11.03 -10.06 -0.51
N TRP A 69 -11.83 -9.52 0.41
CA TRP A 69 -12.60 -10.29 1.39
C TRP A 69 -13.87 -10.92 0.80
N GLN A 70 -14.23 -10.58 -0.45
CA GLN A 70 -15.49 -10.94 -1.08
C GLN A 70 -16.72 -10.53 -0.25
N ALA A 71 -16.68 -9.31 0.28
CA ALA A 71 -17.70 -8.73 1.15
C ALA A 71 -18.41 -7.55 0.47
N ASP A 72 -19.58 -7.17 0.99
CA ASP A 72 -20.28 -5.99 0.50
C ASP A 72 -19.46 -4.71 0.75
N ARG A 73 -19.23 -3.93 -0.32
CA ARG A 73 -18.42 -2.70 -0.27
C ARG A 73 -18.98 -1.67 0.70
N LYS A 74 -20.30 -1.53 0.82
CA LYS A 74 -20.93 -0.56 1.73
C LYS A 74 -20.77 -1.00 3.18
N ALA A 75 -20.91 -2.29 3.47
CA ALA A 75 -20.70 -2.87 4.80
C ALA A 75 -19.25 -2.67 5.27
N VAL A 76 -18.27 -2.92 4.40
CA VAL A 76 -16.84 -2.70 4.73
C VAL A 76 -16.54 -1.22 4.93
N LEU A 77 -17.06 -0.33 4.08
CA LEU A 77 -16.89 1.11 4.29
C LEU A 77 -17.52 1.57 5.62
N ALA A 78 -18.73 1.10 5.94
CA ALA A 78 -19.38 1.42 7.21
C ALA A 78 -18.53 0.94 8.41
N LEU A 79 -17.99 -0.28 8.37
CA LEU A 79 -17.05 -0.78 9.38
C LEU A 79 -15.84 0.15 9.54
N PHE A 80 -15.23 0.58 8.43
CA PHE A 80 -14.07 1.48 8.48
C PHE A 80 -14.42 2.82 9.13
N LEU A 81 -15.59 3.38 8.84
CA LEU A 81 -16.09 4.61 9.46
C LEU A 81 -16.37 4.43 10.97
N TYR A 82 -16.96 3.31 11.38
CA TYR A 82 -17.12 2.97 12.79
C TYR A 82 -15.78 2.79 13.50
N ALA A 83 -14.81 2.13 12.86
CA ALA A 83 -13.46 1.98 13.37
C ALA A 83 -12.73 3.32 13.51
N THR A 84 -12.98 4.28 12.60
CA THR A 84 -12.49 5.64 12.78
C THR A 84 -13.13 6.32 13.98
N ARG A 85 -14.45 6.24 14.13
CA ARG A 85 -15.14 6.83 15.29
C ARG A 85 -14.69 6.22 16.62
N ALA A 86 -14.38 4.92 16.62
CA ALA A 86 -13.82 4.23 17.77
C ALA A 86 -12.37 4.65 18.07
N GLY A 87 -11.66 5.28 17.12
CA GLY A 87 -10.27 5.69 17.25
C GLY A 87 -9.24 4.62 16.86
N LEU A 88 -9.69 3.48 16.31
CA LEU A 88 -8.81 2.44 15.77
C LEU A 88 -8.13 2.89 14.47
N LEU A 89 -8.89 3.58 13.61
CA LEU A 89 -8.42 4.12 12.35
C LEU A 89 -8.47 5.64 12.36
N ASN A 90 -7.66 6.26 11.51
CA ASN A 90 -7.82 7.63 11.07
C ASN A 90 -8.10 7.60 9.56
N PHE A 91 -8.77 8.63 9.03
CA PHE A 91 -8.90 8.80 7.58
C PHE A 91 -8.32 10.14 7.14
N ARG A 92 -8.07 10.24 5.85
CA ARG A 92 -7.74 11.49 5.16
C ARG A 92 -8.30 11.48 3.75
N TRP A 93 -8.49 12.67 3.21
CA TRP A 93 -8.87 12.90 1.83
C TRP A 93 -7.63 13.21 1.00
N ASP A 94 -7.36 12.38 0.01
CA ASP A 94 -6.24 12.53 -0.91
C ASP A 94 -6.77 13.05 -2.26
N LEU A 95 -6.23 14.17 -2.74
CA LEU A 95 -6.48 14.65 -4.10
C LEU A 95 -5.44 14.08 -5.05
N LEU A 96 -5.90 13.33 -6.05
CA LEU A 96 -5.09 12.64 -7.03
C LEU A 96 -5.01 13.43 -8.34
N CYS A 97 -3.82 13.46 -8.93
CA CYS A 97 -3.64 13.93 -10.30
C CYS A 97 -4.39 13.02 -11.29
N PRO A 98 -5.15 13.55 -12.26
CA PRO A 98 -5.89 12.74 -13.23
C PRO A 98 -4.98 11.93 -14.17
N LEU A 99 -3.72 12.33 -14.36
CA LEU A 99 -2.75 11.65 -15.24
C LEU A 99 -1.91 10.63 -14.48
N CYS A 100 -1.15 11.05 -13.47
CA CYS A 100 -0.24 10.14 -12.76
C CYS A 100 -0.85 9.45 -11.53
N ARG A 101 -2.05 9.85 -11.10
CA ARG A 101 -2.77 9.30 -9.93
C ARG A 101 -2.02 9.41 -8.59
N THR A 102 -0.90 10.12 -8.55
CA THR A 102 -0.19 10.47 -7.30
C THR A 102 -0.98 11.53 -6.54
N THR A 103 -0.95 11.45 -5.21
CA THR A 103 -1.49 12.46 -4.30
C THR A 103 -0.78 13.81 -4.50
N LYS A 104 -1.54 14.89 -4.55
CA LYS A 104 -1.04 16.27 -4.71
C LYS A 104 -1.39 17.15 -3.51
N SER A 105 -2.51 16.87 -2.86
CA SER A 105 -2.86 17.47 -1.59
C SER A 105 -3.54 16.43 -0.70
N THR A 106 -3.37 16.55 0.61
CA THR A 106 -4.00 15.70 1.61
C THR A 106 -4.69 16.59 2.64
N SER A 107 -5.90 16.21 3.07
CA SER A 107 -6.61 16.94 4.12
C SER A 107 -7.38 16.01 5.07
N GLY A 108 -7.59 16.47 6.32
CA GLY A 108 -8.48 15.81 7.28
C GLY A 108 -9.96 16.03 6.97
N THR A 109 -10.32 17.13 6.29
CA THR A 109 -11.70 17.41 5.88
C THR A 109 -11.82 17.66 4.38
N LEU A 110 -12.99 17.35 3.82
CA LEU A 110 -13.24 17.53 2.40
C LEU A 110 -13.24 19.01 2.00
N SER A 111 -13.69 19.90 2.90
CA SER A 111 -13.81 21.34 2.66
C SER A 111 -12.46 22.06 2.53
N ASP A 112 -11.41 21.49 3.12
CA ASP A 112 -10.07 22.08 3.12
C ASP A 112 -9.25 21.65 1.87
N LEU A 113 -9.82 20.85 0.97
CA LEU A 113 -9.16 20.49 -0.29
C LEU A 113 -9.15 21.69 -1.25
N GLN A 114 -7.97 21.98 -1.80
CA GLN A 114 -7.81 23.02 -2.81
C GLN A 114 -8.54 22.65 -4.11
N SER A 115 -9.26 23.62 -4.68
CA SER A 115 -9.99 23.42 -5.94
C SER A 115 -9.08 23.40 -7.15
N ASP A 116 -7.97 24.14 -7.15
CA ASP A 116 -7.10 24.31 -8.32
C ASP A 116 -5.68 23.93 -7.92
N VAL A 117 -5.13 22.93 -8.60
CA VAL A 117 -3.86 22.29 -8.22
C VAL A 117 -2.97 22.12 -9.44
N HIS A 118 -1.70 22.49 -9.29
CA HIS A 118 -0.65 22.23 -10.26
C HIS A 118 0.07 20.91 -9.93
N CYS A 119 0.29 20.05 -10.93
CA CYS A 119 1.07 18.83 -10.78
C CYS A 119 2.48 19.00 -11.33
N GLU A 120 3.48 19.13 -10.45
CA GLU A 120 4.91 19.23 -10.82
C GLU A 120 5.39 18.07 -11.71
N SER A 121 4.89 16.84 -11.49
CA SER A 121 5.34 15.67 -12.23
C SER A 121 4.79 15.61 -13.66
N CYS A 122 3.58 16.14 -13.88
CA CYS A 122 2.90 16.07 -15.17
C CYS A 122 2.88 17.43 -15.90
N HIS A 123 3.27 18.50 -15.21
CA HIS A 123 3.20 19.89 -15.66
C HIS A 123 1.80 20.28 -16.17
N ILE A 124 0.76 19.92 -15.40
CA ILE A 124 -0.63 20.29 -15.71
C ILE A 124 -1.29 21.00 -14.53
N ASP A 125 -2.17 21.92 -14.86
CA ASP A 125 -3.15 22.48 -13.95
C ASP A 125 -4.46 21.70 -14.09
N PHE A 126 -5.05 21.31 -12.97
CA PHE A 126 -6.35 20.67 -12.97
C PHE A 126 -7.20 21.15 -11.80
N ARG A 127 -8.50 21.20 -12.05
CA ARG A 127 -9.48 21.46 -11.02
C ARG A 127 -9.86 20.17 -10.31
N ALA A 128 -9.88 20.18 -8.99
CA ALA A 128 -10.35 19.08 -8.16
C ALA A 128 -11.78 18.70 -8.55
N ASN A 129 -11.93 17.52 -9.12
CA ASN A 129 -13.22 16.90 -9.36
C ASN A 129 -13.45 15.87 -8.25
N PHE A 130 -14.38 16.14 -7.32
CA PHE A 130 -14.63 15.29 -6.17
C PHE A 130 -14.99 13.84 -6.52
N GLU A 131 -15.63 13.60 -7.66
CA GLU A 131 -16.03 12.25 -8.07
C GLU A 131 -14.87 11.43 -8.64
N ARG A 132 -13.86 12.09 -9.22
CA ARG A 132 -12.82 11.44 -10.04
C ARG A 132 -11.42 11.54 -9.46
N SER A 133 -11.17 12.62 -8.74
CA SER A 133 -9.84 13.03 -8.28
C SER A 133 -9.70 12.93 -6.77
N VAL A 134 -10.78 12.71 -6.00
CA VAL A 134 -10.70 12.62 -4.54
C VAL A 134 -10.84 11.18 -4.09
N GLU A 135 -9.93 10.75 -3.22
CA GLU A 135 -9.90 9.41 -2.63
C GLU A 135 -9.93 9.50 -1.11
N LEU A 136 -10.82 8.75 -0.47
CA LEU A 136 -10.81 8.55 0.97
C LEU A 136 -9.90 7.37 1.31
N THR A 137 -8.87 7.61 2.09
CA THR A 137 -7.96 6.55 2.55
C THR A 137 -7.90 6.49 4.06
N PHE A 138 -7.67 5.29 4.58
CA PHE A 138 -7.64 5.01 6.01
C PHE A 138 -6.27 4.52 6.42
N ARG A 139 -5.91 4.79 7.67
CA ARG A 139 -4.65 4.35 8.27
C ARG A 139 -4.91 3.94 9.72
N PRO A 140 -4.21 2.94 10.26
CA PRO A 140 -4.25 2.66 11.68
C PRO A 140 -3.87 3.88 12.50
N ASN A 141 -4.50 4.05 13.66
CA ASN A 141 -4.05 5.04 14.63
C ASN A 141 -2.64 4.69 15.12
N GLU A 142 -1.75 5.69 15.19
CA GLU A 142 -0.36 5.52 15.61
C GLU A 142 -0.23 4.93 17.02
N ALA A 143 -1.23 5.15 17.89
CA ALA A 143 -1.30 4.52 19.21
C ALA A 143 -1.49 2.99 19.16
N VAL A 144 -1.98 2.46 18.04
CA VAL A 144 -2.19 1.03 17.80
C VAL A 144 -1.05 0.46 16.96
N ARG A 145 -0.72 1.13 15.85
CA ARG A 145 0.29 0.68 14.90
C ARG A 145 0.98 1.87 14.25
N THR A 146 2.30 1.85 14.23
CA THR A 146 3.09 2.84 13.50
C THR A 146 3.31 2.35 12.07
N ALA A 147 2.80 3.09 11.08
CA ALA A 147 3.03 2.81 9.67
C ALA A 147 3.66 4.04 8.99
N PRO A 148 4.80 3.90 8.29
CA PRO A 148 5.43 5.03 7.61
C PRO A 148 4.48 5.61 6.55
N ALA A 149 4.44 6.95 6.43
CA ALA A 149 3.79 7.60 5.29
C ALA A 149 4.64 7.34 4.05
N MET A 150 4.14 6.52 3.12
CA MET A 150 4.87 6.18 1.91
C MET A 150 4.13 6.70 0.69
N GLU A 151 4.80 7.54 -0.10
CA GLU A 151 4.34 7.98 -1.41
C GLU A 151 5.17 7.28 -2.48
N PHE A 152 4.54 6.30 -3.14
CA PHE A 152 5.19 5.53 -4.18
C PHE A 152 4.95 6.16 -5.54
N CYS A 153 6.02 6.67 -6.15
CA CYS A 153 6.07 6.99 -7.56
C CYS A 153 6.76 5.86 -8.32
N ILE A 154 6.28 5.55 -9.52
CA ILE A 154 6.88 4.59 -10.47
C ILE A 154 8.32 4.95 -10.89
N GLY A 155 8.79 6.15 -10.52
CA GLY A 155 10.06 6.76 -10.96
C GLY A 155 11.35 6.18 -10.37
N GLY A 156 11.30 5.10 -9.59
CA GLY A 156 12.50 4.32 -9.25
C GLY A 156 12.62 3.89 -7.78
N PRO A 157 13.58 3.00 -7.47
CA PRO A 157 13.75 2.33 -6.18
C PRO A 157 14.03 3.29 -5.01
N GLN A 158 14.50 4.51 -5.30
CA GLN A 158 14.67 5.59 -4.33
C GLN A 158 13.36 5.95 -3.62
N ASN A 159 12.21 5.75 -4.30
CA ASN A 159 10.89 6.05 -3.76
C ASN A 159 10.12 4.80 -3.33
N THR A 160 10.52 3.60 -3.76
CA THR A 160 9.91 2.30 -3.45
C THR A 160 10.91 1.39 -2.74
N PRO A 161 11.08 1.50 -1.40
CA PRO A 161 12.15 0.82 -0.68
C PRO A 161 11.95 -0.70 -0.58
N HIS A 162 10.76 -1.22 -0.91
CA HIS A 162 10.51 -2.65 -1.08
C HIS A 162 11.01 -3.19 -2.43
N ILE A 163 11.32 -2.32 -3.40
CA ILE A 163 11.98 -2.70 -4.65
C ILE A 163 13.48 -2.73 -4.41
N ILE A 164 14.00 -3.93 -4.21
CA ILE A 164 15.42 -4.18 -3.94
C ILE A 164 16.29 -3.84 -5.16
N TYR A 165 15.74 -4.02 -6.37
CA TYR A 165 16.46 -3.79 -7.63
C TYR A 165 15.52 -3.49 -8.79
N GLN A 166 15.88 -2.53 -9.64
CA GLN A 166 15.19 -2.22 -10.90
C GLN A 166 16.23 -1.94 -11.99
N LYS A 167 16.12 -2.61 -13.15
CA LYS A 167 16.99 -2.37 -14.32
C LYS A 167 16.14 -2.14 -15.56
N LEU A 168 16.39 -1.05 -16.27
CA LEU A 168 15.87 -0.83 -17.61
C LEU A 168 16.66 -1.72 -18.59
N LEU A 169 15.96 -2.55 -19.36
CA LEU A 169 16.56 -3.39 -20.38
C LEU A 169 16.31 -2.80 -21.76
N SER A 170 17.32 -2.81 -22.61
CA SER A 170 17.15 -2.51 -24.02
C SER A 170 16.45 -3.67 -24.74
N SER A 171 15.82 -3.40 -25.88
CA SER A 171 15.19 -4.45 -26.69
C SER A 171 16.19 -5.56 -27.04
N GLY A 172 15.91 -6.79 -26.61
CA GLY A 172 16.78 -7.96 -26.81
C GLY A 172 17.85 -8.18 -25.74
N GLU A 173 17.98 -7.29 -24.76
CA GLU A 173 18.90 -7.47 -23.63
C GLU A 173 18.38 -8.55 -22.68
N LYS A 174 19.23 -9.54 -22.38
CA LYS A 174 18.87 -10.65 -21.49
C LYS A 174 19.07 -10.26 -20.03
N ILE A 175 18.17 -10.72 -19.16
CA ILE A 175 18.28 -10.55 -17.71
C ILE A 175 19.57 -11.25 -17.24
N PRO A 176 20.45 -10.58 -16.48
CA PRO A 176 21.61 -11.20 -15.86
C PRO A 176 21.22 -12.42 -15.01
N PRO A 177 21.86 -13.59 -15.19
CA PRO A 177 21.45 -14.84 -14.53
C PRO A 177 21.59 -14.81 -13.00
N ASN A 178 22.43 -13.92 -12.47
CA ASN A 178 22.68 -13.71 -11.05
C ASN A 178 21.64 -12.83 -10.34
N LEU A 179 20.62 -12.33 -11.04
CA LEU A 179 19.48 -11.64 -10.40
C LEU A 179 18.46 -12.61 -9.79
N ILE A 180 18.45 -13.87 -10.24
CA ILE A 180 17.45 -14.88 -9.87
C ILE A 180 17.89 -15.70 -8.63
N SER A 181 19.15 -15.55 -8.18
CA SER A 181 19.77 -16.47 -7.22
C SER A 181 19.66 -16.07 -5.75
N ASN A 182 18.74 -15.18 -5.36
CA ASN A 182 18.43 -15.00 -3.94
C ASN A 182 17.21 -15.85 -3.56
N PRO A 183 17.39 -17.01 -2.90
CA PRO A 183 16.29 -17.89 -2.50
C PRO A 183 15.35 -17.27 -1.45
N ASP A 184 15.72 -16.13 -0.85
CA ASP A 184 14.90 -15.39 0.12
C ASP A 184 14.11 -14.22 -0.50
N ALA A 185 14.25 -13.96 -1.81
CA ALA A 185 13.54 -12.89 -2.52
C ALA A 185 12.45 -13.47 -3.42
N THR A 186 11.30 -13.81 -2.82
CA THR A 186 10.16 -14.41 -3.52
C THR A 186 9.32 -13.45 -4.37
N ASP A 187 9.54 -12.13 -4.33
CA ASP A 187 8.63 -11.17 -4.97
C ASP A 187 9.31 -10.38 -6.09
N PHE A 188 9.56 -11.04 -7.22
CA PHE A 188 9.83 -10.34 -8.48
C PHE A 188 8.50 -10.10 -9.19
N VAL A 189 8.10 -8.83 -9.31
CA VAL A 189 7.00 -8.42 -10.21
C VAL A 189 7.63 -7.87 -11.49
N PRO A 190 7.75 -8.67 -12.57
CA PRO A 190 8.22 -8.15 -13.84
C PRO A 190 7.17 -7.19 -14.41
N TRP A 191 7.53 -5.93 -14.59
CA TRP A 191 6.72 -4.97 -15.33
C TRP A 191 7.11 -5.04 -16.81
N ILE A 192 6.17 -5.46 -17.66
CA ILE A 192 6.35 -5.62 -19.10
C ILE A 192 5.69 -4.44 -19.80
N SER A 193 6.48 -3.64 -20.53
CA SER A 193 5.94 -2.78 -21.60
C SER A 193 5.34 -3.67 -22.72
N PRO A 194 4.26 -3.25 -23.40
CA PRO A 194 3.60 -4.09 -24.41
C PRO A 194 4.59 -4.55 -25.50
N GLY A 195 4.88 -5.86 -25.56
CA GLY A 195 5.77 -6.48 -26.54
C GLY A 195 6.77 -7.52 -26.01
N GLY A 196 6.92 -7.68 -24.69
CA GLY A 196 7.86 -8.66 -24.10
C GLY A 196 7.21 -10.02 -23.81
N SER A 197 7.79 -11.10 -24.35
CA SER A 197 7.38 -12.49 -24.07
C SER A 197 7.75 -12.93 -22.64
N PHE A 198 6.85 -13.74 -22.05
CA PHE A 198 6.91 -14.30 -20.70
C PHE A 198 7.99 -15.37 -20.51
N PHE A 199 8.55 -15.52 -19.30
CA PHE A 199 9.23 -16.74 -18.88
C PHE A 199 8.97 -17.00 -17.38
N CYS A 200 8.25 -18.09 -17.06
CA CYS A 200 8.05 -18.57 -15.68
C CYS A 200 8.95 -19.80 -15.46
N PRO A 201 9.85 -19.82 -14.47
CA PRO A 201 10.49 -21.05 -14.06
C PRO A 201 9.53 -21.83 -13.13
N ASN A 202 9.01 -22.96 -13.59
CA ASN A 202 8.45 -23.96 -12.68
C ASN A 202 9.59 -24.78 -12.05
N ARG A 203 9.38 -25.23 -10.82
CA ARG A 203 10.33 -25.86 -9.89
C ARG A 203 10.87 -27.23 -10.32
N ALA A 204 10.79 -27.59 -11.59
CA ALA A 204 11.30 -28.85 -12.10
C ALA A 204 11.95 -28.62 -13.47
N GLY A 205 13.28 -28.73 -13.50
CA GLY A 205 14.11 -29.12 -14.65
C GLY A 205 13.84 -28.46 -16.01
N LEU A 206 14.84 -27.73 -16.50
CA LEU A 206 14.94 -27.30 -17.90
C LEU A 206 14.71 -28.46 -18.87
N GLN A 207 13.59 -28.45 -19.59
CA GLN A 207 13.44 -29.17 -20.85
C GLN A 207 12.94 -28.18 -21.92
N ASN A 208 13.71 -28.08 -23.00
CA ASN A 208 13.29 -27.39 -24.21
C ASN A 208 12.15 -28.18 -24.86
N LEU A 209 11.03 -27.53 -25.15
CA LEU A 209 10.08 -28.00 -26.15
C LEU A 209 10.28 -27.13 -27.39
N ASN A 210 10.50 -27.82 -28.53
CA ASN A 210 10.80 -27.28 -29.87
C ASN A 210 9.95 -26.08 -30.28
#